data_AF-A0A4S3B2D0-F1
#
_entry.id   AF-A0A4S3B2D0-F1
#
_cell.length_a   1.000
_cell.length_b   1.000
_cell.length_c   1.000
_cell.angle_alpha   90.00
_cell.angle_beta   90.00
_cell.angle_gamma   90.00
#
_symmetry.space_group_name_H-M   'P 1'
#
loop_
_entity.id
_entity.type
_entity.pdbx_description
1 polymer ?
#
loop_
_entity_poly.entity_id
_entity_poly.type
_entity_poly.pdbx_seq_one_letter_code
_entity_poly.pdbx_strand_id
1 'polypeptide(L)'
;MYRKKFTVTKDWTALAMGSGSLQVLATPALIAFAENTCAELIAQELSADDTTVGTQINCKHLKATGLDQEIDISVKLIQSTGKKYEFSFQAFEGEMLIGEGNHTRVKVNRVKFLRHV
;
A
#
# COMPACT_ATOMS: atom_id res chain seq x y z
N MET A 1 10.02 -9.46 -7.41
CA MET A 1 9.70 -8.90 -6.08
C MET A 1 9.98 -7.41 -6.19
N TYR A 2 8.98 -6.57 -5.94
CA TYR A 2 9.09 -5.11 -6.10
C TYR A 2 9.12 -4.47 -4.72
N ARG A 3 9.95 -3.44 -4.55
CA ARG A 3 10.18 -2.79 -3.26
C ARG A 3 10.15 -1.28 -3.40
N LYS A 4 9.67 -0.61 -2.35
CA LYS A 4 9.65 0.84 -2.27
C LYS A 4 9.81 1.30 -0.82
N LYS A 5 10.62 2.34 -0.65
CA LYS A 5 10.93 2.94 0.65
C LYS A 5 10.12 4.20 0.90
N PHE A 6 9.71 4.39 2.14
CA PHE A 6 8.99 5.57 2.62
C PHE A 6 9.60 6.05 3.93
N THR A 7 9.72 7.36 4.12
CA THR A 7 10.11 7.94 5.41
C THR A 7 8.87 8.34 6.20
N VAL A 8 8.80 7.97 7.48
CA VAL A 8 7.68 8.34 8.35
C VAL A 8 7.76 9.83 8.69
N THR A 9 6.96 10.63 8.00
CA THR A 9 6.79 12.06 8.29
C THR A 9 5.62 12.29 9.24
N LYS A 10 5.47 13.53 9.72
CA LYS A 10 4.39 13.95 10.63
C LYS A 10 3.00 13.61 10.09
N ASP A 11 2.79 13.74 8.79
CA ASP A 11 1.50 13.50 8.12
C ASP A 11 1.08 12.03 8.15
N TRP A 12 2.04 11.11 8.28
CA TRP A 12 1.81 9.67 8.32
C TRP A 12 1.59 9.13 9.74
N THR A 13 1.56 10.00 10.75
CA THR A 13 1.37 9.57 12.13
C THR A 13 -0.08 9.24 12.44
N ALA A 14 -0.29 8.35 13.43
CA ALA A 14 -1.63 7.98 13.90
C ALA A 14 -2.41 9.22 14.37
N LEU A 15 -1.73 10.17 15.00
CA LEU A 15 -2.29 11.48 15.37
C LEU A 15 -2.75 12.28 14.16
N ALA A 16 -1.89 12.47 13.16
CA ALA A 16 -2.21 13.28 11.98
C ALA A 16 -3.31 12.67 11.11
N MET A 17 -3.32 11.33 10.97
CA MET A 17 -4.34 10.61 10.19
C MET A 17 -5.64 10.33 10.95
N GLY A 18 -5.71 10.71 12.24
CA GLY A 18 -6.90 10.50 13.08
C GLY A 18 -7.18 9.03 13.43
N SER A 19 -6.21 8.13 13.24
CA SER A 19 -6.36 6.71 13.58
C SER A 19 -5.92 6.37 15.01
N GLY A 20 -5.37 7.34 15.72
CA GLY A 20 -4.90 7.20 17.10
C GLY A 20 -4.41 8.54 17.66
N SER A 21 -3.79 8.51 18.84
CA SER A 21 -3.35 9.71 19.56
C SER A 21 -1.84 9.91 19.59
N LEU A 22 -1.06 9.05 18.94
CA LEU A 22 0.39 8.98 19.06
C LEU A 22 1.10 9.45 17.78
N GLN A 23 2.30 10.02 17.94
CA GLN A 23 3.21 10.39 16.84
C GLN A 23 4.06 9.19 16.38
N VAL A 24 3.39 8.12 15.99
CA VAL A 24 3.98 6.90 15.41
C VAL A 24 3.30 6.60 14.10
N LEU A 25 3.94 5.83 13.21
CA LEU A 25 3.37 5.40 11.94
C LEU A 25 1.95 4.87 12.13
N ALA A 26 1.00 5.44 11.39
CA ALA A 26 -0.38 5.04 11.42
C ALA A 26 -0.58 3.70 10.68
N THR A 27 -1.49 2.86 11.16
CA THR A 27 -1.99 1.72 10.36
C THR A 27 -2.52 2.15 8.98
N PRO A 28 -3.33 3.23 8.84
CA PRO A 28 -3.73 3.70 7.51
C PRO A 28 -2.55 4.20 6.63
N ALA A 29 -1.48 4.73 7.21
CA ALA A 29 -0.28 5.10 6.45
C ALA A 29 0.44 3.86 5.89
N LEU A 30 0.62 2.84 6.73
CA LEU A 30 1.19 1.56 6.32
C LEU A 30 0.39 0.91 5.19
N ILE A 31 -0.94 0.95 5.29
CA ILE A 31 -1.86 0.53 4.23
C ILE A 31 -1.62 1.35 2.95
N ALA A 32 -1.60 2.68 3.04
CA ALA A 32 -1.38 3.55 1.88
C ALA A 32 -0.04 3.27 1.19
N PHE A 33 1.03 3.00 1.94
CA PHE A 33 2.34 2.63 1.39
C PHE A 33 2.28 1.30 0.64
N ALA A 34 1.61 0.29 1.21
CA ALA A 34 1.38 -0.99 0.54
C ALA A 34 0.52 -0.84 -0.73
N GLU A 35 -0.54 -0.03 -0.68
CA GLU A 35 -1.40 0.22 -1.83
C GLU A 35 -0.66 0.92 -2.98
N ASN A 36 0.10 1.96 -2.66
CA ASN A 36 0.92 2.68 -3.63
C ASN A 36 1.96 1.75 -4.28
N THR A 37 2.65 0.95 -3.48
CA THR A 37 3.67 0.01 -3.97
C THR A 37 3.07 -1.07 -4.87
N CYS A 38 1.88 -1.60 -4.53
CA CYS A 38 1.15 -2.54 -5.40
C CYS A 38 0.69 -1.88 -6.71
N ALA A 39 0.20 -0.63 -6.63
CA ALA A 39 -0.26 0.13 -7.80
C ALA A 39 0.88 0.41 -8.79
N GLU A 40 2.07 0.77 -8.28
CA GLU A 40 3.26 1.02 -9.10
C GLU A 40 3.83 -0.25 -9.72
N LEU A 41 3.78 -1.38 -9.01
CA LEU A 41 4.14 -2.68 -9.59
C LEU A 41 3.25 -2.99 -10.81
N ILE A 42 1.93 -2.98 -10.63
CA ILE A 42 1.03 -3.40 -11.72
C ILE A 42 0.93 -2.37 -12.85
N ALA A 43 1.15 -1.09 -12.58
CA ALA A 43 1.12 -0.05 -13.61
C ALA A 43 2.11 -0.28 -14.76
N GLN A 44 3.21 -1.01 -14.51
CA GLN A 44 4.20 -1.37 -15.53
C GLN A 44 3.66 -2.34 -16.60
N GLU A 45 2.54 -3.02 -16.32
CA GLU A 45 1.90 -3.99 -17.23
C GLU A 45 0.61 -3.44 -17.87
N LEU A 46 0.24 -2.19 -17.58
CA LEU A 46 -1.00 -1.58 -18.05
C LEU A 46 -0.77 -0.63 -19.22
N SER A 47 -1.78 -0.48 -20.08
CA SER A 47 -1.81 0.60 -21.04
C SER A 47 -2.03 1.95 -20.34
N ALA A 48 -1.70 3.05 -21.02
CA ALA A 48 -1.88 4.40 -20.50
C ALA A 48 -3.34 4.73 -20.13
N ASP A 49 -4.30 4.12 -20.84
CA ASP A 49 -5.74 4.32 -20.61
C ASP A 49 -6.26 3.59 -19.37
N ASP A 50 -5.52 2.59 -18.88
CA ASP A 50 -5.90 1.76 -17.76
C ASP A 50 -5.17 2.18 -16.48
N THR A 51 -5.80 1.89 -15.34
CA THR A 51 -5.21 1.97 -14.01
C THR A 51 -5.84 0.90 -13.13
N THR A 52 -5.50 0.88 -11.84
CA THR A 52 -6.13 -0.01 -10.87
C THR A 52 -6.66 0.76 -9.68
N VAL A 53 -7.76 0.27 -9.11
CA VAL A 53 -8.32 0.74 -7.84
C VAL A 53 -8.26 -0.39 -6.81
N GLY A 54 -7.98 -0.07 -5.55
CA GLY A 54 -8.02 -1.04 -4.45
C GLY A 54 -9.47 -1.40 -4.14
N THR A 55 -9.75 -2.70 -3.91
CA THR A 55 -11.10 -3.17 -3.58
C THR A 55 -11.17 -3.93 -2.26
N GLN A 56 -10.04 -4.43 -1.77
CA GLN A 56 -9.97 -5.13 -0.49
C GLN A 56 -8.53 -5.13 0.01
N ILE A 57 -8.34 -4.90 1.31
CA ILE A 57 -7.05 -5.05 1.96
C ILE A 57 -7.21 -5.71 3.33
N ASN A 58 -6.25 -6.57 3.68
CA ASN A 58 -6.04 -7.06 5.03
C ASN A 58 -4.61 -6.70 5.45
N CYS A 59 -4.45 -6.17 6.66
CA CYS A 59 -3.17 -5.73 7.17
C CYS A 59 -3.06 -6.08 8.66
N LYS A 60 -1.92 -6.65 9.04
CA LYS A 60 -1.46 -6.71 10.42
C LYS A 60 -0.35 -5.66 10.61
N HIS A 61 -0.52 -4.77 11.57
CA HIS A 61 0.50 -3.81 12.00
C HIS A 61 1.08 -4.34 13.31
N LEU A 62 2.25 -4.97 13.23
CA LEU A 62 2.83 -5.82 14.27
C LEU A 62 3.63 -5.03 15.30
N LYS A 63 4.25 -3.92 14.89
CA LYS A 63 5.12 -3.09 15.74
C LYS A 63 4.94 -1.63 15.38
N ALA A 64 5.11 -0.75 16.36
CA ALA A 64 5.08 0.69 16.15
C ALA A 64 6.43 1.17 15.60
N THR A 65 6.38 2.17 14.71
CA THR A 65 7.57 2.83 14.16
C THR A 65 7.48 4.34 14.40
N GLY A 66 8.59 4.95 14.82
CA GLY A 66 8.67 6.39 15.12
C GLY A 66 8.79 7.27 13.88
N LEU A 67 8.81 8.58 14.11
CA LEU A 67 9.15 9.58 13.08
C LEU A 67 10.56 9.36 12.52
N ASP A 68 10.75 9.82 11.28
CA ASP A 68 12.02 9.83 10.53
C ASP A 68 12.62 8.45 10.24
N GLN A 69 11.94 7.37 10.64
CA GLN A 69 12.31 6.01 10.28
C GLN A 69 11.95 5.70 8.84
N GLU A 70 12.74 4.82 8.21
CA GLU A 70 12.50 4.34 6.86
C GLU A 70 11.76 3.00 6.89
N ILE A 71 10.68 2.91 6.10
CA ILE A 71 9.89 1.70 5.91
C ILE A 71 10.13 1.16 4.50
N ASP A 72 10.66 -0.06 4.40
CA ASP A 72 10.77 -0.81 3.14
C ASP A 72 9.52 -1.68 2.95
N ILE A 73 8.69 -1.32 1.97
CA ILE A 73 7.52 -2.09 1.56
C ILE A 73 7.93 -3.02 0.42
N SER A 74 7.83 -4.33 0.66
CA SER A 74 8.02 -5.35 -0.34
C SER A 74 6.68 -5.95 -0.75
N VAL A 75 6.42 -6.00 -2.06
CA VAL A 75 5.18 -6.58 -2.62
C VAL A 75 5.47 -7.66 -3.65
N LYS A 76 4.51 -8.58 -3.78
CA LYS A 76 4.51 -9.65 -4.80
C LYS A 76 3.09 -9.84 -5.32
N LEU A 77 2.93 -9.88 -6.65
CA LEU A 77 1.70 -10.35 -7.28
C LEU A 77 1.57 -11.87 -7.05
N ILE A 78 0.49 -12.28 -6.37
CA ILE A 78 0.18 -13.69 -6.07
C ILE A 78 -0.69 -14.28 -7.18
N GLN A 79 -1.69 -13.52 -7.63
CA GLN A 79 -2.68 -14.00 -8.60
C GLN A 79 -3.14 -12.87 -9.51
N SER A 80 -3.30 -13.20 -10.79
CA SER A 80 -3.91 -12.33 -11.81
C SER A 80 -5.04 -13.11 -12.47
N THR A 81 -6.26 -12.60 -12.43
CA THR A 81 -7.45 -13.26 -13.00
C THR A 81 -8.36 -12.23 -13.65
N GLY A 82 -8.33 -12.19 -14.99
CA GLY A 82 -9.08 -11.22 -15.78
C GLY A 82 -8.63 -9.78 -15.48
N LYS A 83 -9.45 -9.04 -14.72
CA LYS A 83 -9.16 -7.66 -14.30
C LYS A 83 -8.72 -7.56 -12.84
N LYS A 84 -8.68 -8.66 -12.08
CA LYS A 84 -8.38 -8.69 -10.65
C LYS A 84 -6.92 -9.10 -10.43
N TYR A 85 -6.24 -8.40 -9.54
CA TYR A 85 -4.87 -8.65 -9.12
C TYR A 85 -4.81 -8.77 -7.60
N GLU A 86 -4.20 -9.84 -7.11
CA GLU A 86 -4.01 -10.08 -5.67
C GLU A 86 -2.52 -10.04 -5.33
N PHE A 87 -2.17 -9.24 -4.33
CA PHE A 87 -0.79 -9.04 -3.88
C PHE A 87 -0.63 -9.48 -2.43
N SER A 88 0.54 -9.99 -2.08
CA SER A 88 1.03 -9.96 -0.70
C SER A 88 2.02 -8.83 -0.52
N PHE A 89 2.07 -8.29 0.69
CA PHE A 89 3.05 -7.32 1.09
C PHE A 89 3.63 -7.62 2.47
N GLN A 90 4.86 -7.16 2.67
CA GLN A 90 5.55 -7.10 3.94
C GLN A 90 6.19 -5.72 4.08
N ALA A 91 6.24 -5.20 5.30
CA ALA A 91 6.80 -3.90 5.63
C ALA A 91 7.86 -4.06 6.71
N PHE A 92 9.02 -3.45 6.48
CA PHE A 92 10.18 -3.57 7.35
C PHE A 92 10.72 -2.22 7.77
N GLU A 93 11.12 -2.12 9.03
CA GLU A 93 12.00 -1.07 9.56
C GLU A 93 13.39 -1.71 9.76
N GLY A 94 14.32 -1.47 8.83
CA GLY A 94 15.55 -2.25 8.74
C GLY A 94 15.26 -3.74 8.48
N GLU A 95 15.68 -4.62 9.39
CA GLU A 95 15.37 -6.07 9.33
C GLU A 95 14.10 -6.45 10.09
N MET A 96 13.47 -5.50 10.80
CA MET A 96 12.33 -5.77 11.66
C MET A 96 11.04 -5.78 10.85
N LEU A 97 10.33 -6.91 10.83
CA LEU A 97 8.97 -6.97 10.28
C LEU A 97 8.02 -6.16 11.16
N ILE A 98 7.47 -5.07 10.61
CA ILE A 98 6.52 -4.19 11.29
C ILE A 98 5.10 -4.39 10.79
N GLY A 99 4.90 -4.99 9.62
CA GLY A 99 3.57 -5.32 9.14
C GLY A 99 3.56 -6.19 7.91
N GLU A 100 2.41 -6.81 7.66
CA GLU A 100 2.20 -7.74 6.56
C GLU A 100 0.72 -7.82 6.18
N GLY A 101 0.44 -8.32 4.98
CA GLY A 101 -0.92 -8.56 4.57
C GLY A 101 -1.10 -8.80 3.08
N ASN A 102 -2.35 -8.72 2.65
CA ASN A 102 -2.76 -8.95 1.28
C ASN A 102 -3.62 -7.79 0.78
N HIS A 103 -3.48 -7.46 -0.50
CA HIS A 103 -4.21 -6.37 -1.13
C HIS A 103 -4.73 -6.79 -2.50
N THR A 104 -6.00 -6.53 -2.76
CA THR A 104 -6.66 -6.79 -4.05
C THR A 104 -6.88 -5.48 -4.78
N ARG A 105 -6.49 -5.45 -6.06
CA ARG A 105 -6.74 -4.33 -6.97
C ARG A 105 -7.48 -4.80 -8.22
N VAL A 106 -8.30 -3.92 -8.79
CA VAL A 106 -9.05 -4.19 -10.02
C VAL A 106 -8.69 -3.19 -11.10
N LYS A 107 -8.43 -3.67 -12.32
CA LYS A 107 -8.18 -2.86 -13.50
C LYS A 107 -9.43 -2.09 -13.92
N VAL A 108 -9.28 -0.80 -14.14
CA VAL A 108 -10.31 0.10 -14.64
C VAL A 108 -9.76 0.98 -15.76
N ASN A 109 -10.62 1.35 -16.70
CA ASN A 109 -10.29 2.39 -17.67
C ASN A 109 -10.52 3.76 -17.00
N ARG A 110 -9.51 4.65 -17.05
CA ARG A 110 -9.50 5.93 -16.32
C ARG A 110 -10.74 6.79 -16.62
N VAL A 111 -10.99 7.04 -17.91
CA VAL A 111 -12.08 7.93 -18.36
C VAL A 111 -13.45 7.33 -18.04
N LYS A 112 -13.64 6.03 -18.31
CA LYS A 112 -14.92 5.37 -18.02
C LYS A 112 -15.21 5.31 -16.53
N PHE A 113 -14.20 5.06 -15.70
CA PHE A 113 -14.36 4.95 -14.25
C PHE A 113 -14.80 6.28 -13.64
N LEU A 114 -14.14 7.39 -13.97
CA LEU A 114 -14.45 8.71 -13.43
C LEU A 114 -15.82 9.28 -13.86
N ARG A 115 -16.48 8.70 -14.87
CA ARG A 115 -17.86 9.09 -15.23
C ARG A 115 -18.91 8.56 -14.27
N HIS A 116 -18.55 7.61 -13.41
CA HIS A 116 -19.46 6.93 -12.48
C HIS A 116 -19.16 7.25 -11.01
N VAL A 117 -18.28 8.23 -10.75
CA VAL A 117 -17.92 8.76 -9.42
C VAL A 117 -18.38 10.21 -9.37
#